data_AF-A0A7T7WHP0-F1
#
_entry.id   AF-A0A7T7WHP0-F1
#
_cell.length_a   1.000
_cell.length_b   1.000
_cell.length_c   1.000
_cell.angle_alpha   90.00
_cell.angle_beta   90.00
_cell.angle_gamma   90.00
#
_symmetry.space_group_name_H-M   'P 1'
#
loop_
_entity.id
_entity.type
_entity.pdbx_description
1 polymer ?
#
loop_
_entity_poly.entity_id
_entity_poly.type
_entity_poly.pdbx_seq_one_letter_code
_entity_poly.pdbx_strand_id
1 'polypeptide(L)'
;MNWKVRFYAMSIHSLFSLLLLLIALYFVFKVWYPSPLHKAMGVDGIIWLLLFIDLVIGPLLTFIVWDNKKKELKRDLIVILVLQLFAYFYGLYTVAQGRPVWQVFVIDDIELVRATDIYGKNSLYTQNILSGPKWVAAVYSTNQNIAQQQKNDEIFNGISLAARPDSYQPLNTRNDEIIKKLEILMIYIYITLKKQSM
;
A
#
# COMPACT_ATOMS: atom_id res chain seq x y z
N MET A 1 -27.35 -5.90 36.05
CA MET A 1 -26.54 -5.81 34.82
C MET A 1 -25.08 -6.04 35.19
N ASN A 2 -24.43 -7.12 34.71
CA ASN A 2 -23.06 -7.45 35.13
C ASN A 2 -22.03 -6.85 34.15
N TRP A 3 -21.72 -5.57 34.35
CA TRP A 3 -20.80 -4.80 33.51
C TRP A 3 -19.40 -5.44 33.39
N LYS A 4 -18.93 -6.13 34.44
CA LYS A 4 -17.61 -6.79 34.44
C LYS A 4 -17.47 -7.83 33.32
N VAL A 5 -18.51 -8.65 33.11
CA VAL A 5 -18.46 -9.72 32.09
C VAL A 5 -18.50 -9.13 30.68
N ARG A 6 -19.24 -8.04 30.47
CA ARG A 6 -19.27 -7.33 29.17
C ARG A 6 -17.91 -6.73 28.82
N PHE A 7 -17.26 -6.07 29.78
CA PHE A 7 -15.90 -5.56 29.58
C PHE A 7 -14.88 -6.67 29.34
N TYR A 8 -15.02 -7.81 30.03
CA TYR A 8 -14.18 -8.98 29.79
C TYR A 8 -14.33 -9.51 28.37
N ALA A 9 -15.56 -9.69 27.88
CA ALA A 9 -15.84 -10.11 26.52
C ALA A 9 -15.31 -9.11 25.47
N MET A 10 -15.53 -7.81 25.69
CA MET A 10 -14.99 -6.73 24.85
C MET A 10 -13.46 -6.78 24.79
N SER A 11 -12.79 -7.04 25.91
CA SER A 11 -11.32 -7.09 25.99
C SER A 11 -10.75 -8.29 25.22
N ILE A 12 -11.39 -9.46 25.32
CA ILE A 12 -11.01 -10.64 24.52
C ILE A 12 -11.17 -10.36 23.04
N HIS A 13 -12.30 -9.76 22.64
CA HIS A 13 -12.54 -9.38 21.25
C HIS A 13 -11.50 -8.37 20.76
N SER A 14 -11.20 -7.35 21.55
CA SER A 14 -10.20 -6.33 21.22
C SER A 14 -8.81 -6.94 21.05
N LEU A 15 -8.44 -7.92 21.88
CA LEU A 15 -7.16 -8.63 21.74
C LEU A 15 -7.09 -9.43 20.44
N PHE A 16 -8.17 -10.12 20.08
CA PHE A 16 -8.28 -10.81 18.79
C PHE A 16 -8.14 -9.83 17.61
N SER A 17 -8.88 -8.73 17.64
CA SER A 17 -8.80 -7.68 16.63
C SER A 17 -7.40 -7.06 16.54
N LEU A 18 -6.72 -6.87 17.68
CA LEU A 18 -5.36 -6.35 17.72
C LEU A 18 -4.37 -7.28 17.03
N LEU A 19 -4.51 -8.60 17.21
CA LEU A 19 -3.67 -9.58 16.52
C LEU A 19 -3.84 -9.49 15.00
N LEU A 20 -5.09 -9.38 14.51
CA LEU A 20 -5.36 -9.17 13.08
C LEU A 20 -4.76 -7.87 12.57
N LEU A 21 -4.94 -6.76 13.31
CA LEU A 21 -4.36 -5.48 12.94
C LEU A 21 -2.84 -5.55 12.84
N LEU A 22 -2.15 -6.18 13.80
CA LEU A 22 -0.69 -6.30 13.77
C LEU A 22 -0.20 -7.09 12.54
N ILE A 23 -0.92 -8.14 12.13
CA ILE A 23 -0.63 -8.88 10.90
C ILE A 23 -0.77 -7.96 9.69
N ALA A 24 -1.89 -7.23 9.58
CA ALA A 24 -2.10 -6.27 8.50
C ALA A 24 -1.01 -5.18 8.47
N LEU A 25 -0.68 -4.58 9.62
CA LEU A 25 0.35 -3.55 9.74
C LEU A 25 1.73 -4.06 9.29
N TYR A 26 2.08 -5.31 9.64
CA TYR A 26 3.32 -5.93 9.16
C TYR A 26 3.33 -6.02 7.64
N PHE A 27 2.29 -6.60 7.01
CA PHE A 27 2.24 -6.73 5.56
C PHE A 27 2.23 -5.36 4.86
N VAL A 28 1.40 -4.42 5.33
CA VAL A 28 1.30 -3.10 4.70
C VAL A 28 2.61 -2.33 4.82
N PHE A 29 3.17 -2.18 6.02
CA PHE A 29 4.31 -1.26 6.20
C PHE A 29 5.69 -1.90 6.01
N LYS A 30 5.81 -3.22 6.07
CA LYS A 30 7.10 -3.90 5.86
C LYS A 30 7.23 -4.57 4.50
N VAL A 31 6.12 -5.02 3.91
CA VAL A 31 6.16 -5.76 2.66
C VAL A 31 5.66 -4.90 1.50
N TRP A 32 4.43 -4.39 1.56
CA TRP A 32 3.77 -3.78 0.40
C TRP A 32 4.09 -2.30 0.19
N TYR A 33 4.19 -1.53 1.29
CA TYR A 33 4.40 -0.08 1.28
C TYR A 33 5.47 0.33 2.29
N PRO A 34 6.72 -0.16 2.13
CA PRO A 34 7.83 0.31 2.97
C PRO A 34 7.96 1.83 2.89
N SER A 35 8.30 2.47 4.01
CA SER A 35 8.52 3.92 4.06
C SER A 35 9.55 4.34 3.00
N PRO A 36 9.29 5.41 2.22
CA PRO A 36 8.22 6.40 2.37
C PRO A 36 6.92 6.12 1.59
N LEU A 37 6.77 4.95 0.95
CA LEU A 37 5.71 4.68 -0.02
C LEU A 37 4.29 4.78 0.57
N HIS A 38 4.09 4.34 1.82
CA HIS A 38 2.77 4.42 2.45
C HIS A 38 2.22 5.85 2.51
N LYS A 39 3.09 6.85 2.70
CA LYS A 39 2.73 8.27 2.68
C LYS A 39 2.49 8.75 1.26
N ALA A 40 3.38 8.38 0.33
CA ALA A 40 3.27 8.76 -1.08
C ALA A 40 1.97 8.26 -1.73
N MET A 41 1.48 7.10 -1.30
CA MET A 41 0.26 6.47 -1.85
C MET A 41 -0.97 6.64 -0.95
N GLY A 42 -0.88 7.38 0.15
CA GLY A 42 -2.02 7.70 1.03
C GLY A 42 -2.65 6.50 1.74
N VAL A 43 -1.91 5.41 1.95
CA VAL A 43 -2.45 4.16 2.52
C VAL A 43 -2.83 4.30 4.00
N ASP A 44 -2.25 5.29 4.68
CA ASP A 44 -2.50 5.57 6.10
C ASP A 44 -4.00 5.75 6.41
N GLY A 45 -4.76 6.36 5.51
CA GLY A 45 -6.20 6.54 5.68
C GLY A 45 -6.98 5.22 5.74
N ILE A 46 -6.57 4.23 4.94
CA ILE A 46 -7.20 2.90 4.92
C ILE A 46 -6.84 2.14 6.20
N ILE A 47 -5.61 2.29 6.71
CA ILE A 47 -5.20 1.72 8.00
C ILE A 47 -6.01 2.31 9.15
N TRP A 48 -6.24 3.62 9.17
CA TRP A 48 -7.09 4.25 10.18
C TRP A 48 -8.53 3.71 10.15
N LEU A 49 -9.08 3.48 8.96
CA LEU A 49 -10.40 2.88 8.79
C LEU A 49 -10.44 1.45 9.36
N LEU A 50 -9.46 0.61 9.01
CA LEU A 50 -9.34 -0.76 9.54
C LEU A 50 -9.22 -0.79 11.06
N LEU A 51 -8.36 0.06 11.62
CA LEU A 51 -8.18 0.21 13.06
C LEU A 51 -9.51 0.56 13.75
N PHE A 52 -10.24 1.54 13.21
CA PHE A 52 -11.49 1.99 13.80
C PHE A 52 -12.57 0.88 13.75
N ILE A 53 -12.71 0.19 12.64
CA ILE A 53 -13.69 -0.89 12.51
C ILE A 53 -13.35 -2.04 13.48
N ASP A 54 -12.10 -2.49 13.50
CA ASP A 54 -11.72 -3.72 14.20
C ASP A 54 -11.49 -3.53 15.70
N LEU A 55 -10.92 -2.40 16.13
CA LEU A 55 -10.63 -2.12 17.55
C LEU A 55 -11.72 -1.33 18.27
N VAL A 56 -12.62 -0.68 17.54
CA VAL A 56 -13.69 0.14 18.15
C VAL A 56 -15.04 -0.49 17.87
N ILE A 57 -15.47 -0.59 16.60
CA ILE A 57 -16.83 -1.02 16.28
C ILE A 57 -17.09 -2.47 16.72
N GLY A 58 -16.24 -3.43 16.33
CA GLY A 58 -16.41 -4.85 16.67
C GLY A 58 -16.53 -5.09 18.19
N PRO A 59 -15.54 -4.67 19.01
CA PRO A 59 -15.60 -4.81 20.46
C PRO A 59 -16.79 -4.10 21.12
N LEU A 60 -17.18 -2.92 20.64
CA LEU A 60 -18.35 -2.21 21.15
C LEU A 60 -19.66 -2.98 20.86
N LEU A 61 -19.80 -3.57 19.67
CA LEU A 61 -20.95 -4.42 19.35
C LEU A 61 -20.98 -5.65 20.28
N THR A 62 -19.84 -6.30 20.50
CA THR A 62 -19.71 -7.40 21.46
C THR A 62 -20.10 -6.98 22.86
N PHE A 63 -19.67 -5.80 23.31
CA PHE A 63 -20.04 -5.24 24.62
C PHE A 63 -21.55 -5.02 24.76
N ILE A 64 -22.19 -4.43 23.74
CA ILE A 64 -23.61 -4.08 23.74
C ILE A 64 -24.48 -5.34 23.78
N VAL A 65 -24.14 -6.33 22.95
CA VAL A 65 -24.95 -7.55 22.76
C VAL A 65 -24.77 -8.56 23.89
N TRP A 66 -23.66 -8.49 24.65
CA TRP A 66 -23.34 -9.49 25.65
C TRP A 66 -24.38 -9.59 26.78
N ASP A 67 -25.09 -10.72 26.80
CA ASP A 67 -25.99 -11.12 27.89
C ASP A 67 -26.00 -12.65 28.04
N ASN A 68 -25.46 -13.14 29.16
CA ASN A 68 -25.38 -14.58 29.48
C ASN A 68 -26.75 -15.27 29.55
N LYS A 69 -27.85 -14.51 29.70
CA LYS A 69 -29.21 -15.07 29.72
C LYS A 69 -29.80 -15.21 28.32
N LYS A 70 -29.18 -14.61 27.29
CA LYS A 70 -29.69 -14.63 25.91
C LYS A 70 -29.25 -15.92 25.22
N LYS A 71 -30.23 -16.76 24.83
CA LYS A 71 -29.99 -18.01 24.09
C LYS A 71 -29.29 -17.78 22.75
N GLU A 72 -29.56 -16.64 22.12
CA GLU A 72 -29.00 -16.27 20.81
C GLU A 72 -27.62 -15.58 20.90
N LEU A 73 -27.06 -15.36 22.09
CA LEU A 73 -25.77 -14.66 22.27
C LEU A 73 -24.67 -15.23 21.36
N LYS A 74 -24.58 -16.56 21.26
CA LYS A 74 -23.60 -17.22 20.39
C LYS A 74 -23.78 -16.84 18.92
N ARG A 75 -25.03 -16.82 18.43
CA ARG A 75 -25.34 -16.45 17.04
C ARG A 75 -24.94 -15.00 16.78
N ASP A 76 -25.28 -14.10 17.69
CA ASP A 76 -24.98 -12.69 17.51
C ASP A 76 -23.47 -12.41 17.50
N LEU A 77 -22.70 -13.08 18.37
CA LEU A 77 -21.23 -12.99 18.38
C LEU A 77 -20.61 -13.56 17.10
N ILE A 78 -21.14 -14.66 16.56
CA ILE A 78 -20.71 -15.22 15.27
C ILE A 78 -20.96 -14.21 14.16
N VAL A 79 -22.14 -13.58 14.11
CA VAL A 79 -22.46 -12.57 13.09
C VAL A 79 -21.51 -11.38 13.19
N ILE A 80 -21.26 -10.86 14.40
CA ILE A 80 -20.30 -9.77 14.61
C ILE A 80 -18.91 -10.17 14.12
N LEU A 81 -18.42 -11.35 14.49
CA LEU A 81 -17.10 -11.85 14.10
C LEU A 81 -16.99 -12.03 12.58
N VAL A 82 -18.01 -12.60 11.93
CA VAL A 82 -18.04 -12.79 10.48
C VAL A 82 -18.02 -11.45 9.75
N LEU A 83 -18.85 -10.49 10.17
CA LEU A 83 -18.86 -9.14 9.58
C LEU A 83 -17.51 -8.44 9.75
N GLN A 84 -16.88 -8.56 10.92
CA GLN A 84 -15.55 -8.01 11.15
C GLN A 84 -14.51 -8.66 10.23
N LEU A 85 -14.49 -9.99 10.13
CA LEU A 85 -13.56 -10.69 9.24
C LEU A 85 -13.75 -10.30 7.78
N PHE A 86 -15.00 -10.15 7.31
CA PHE A 86 -15.27 -9.63 5.96
C PHE A 86 -14.72 -8.23 5.77
N ALA A 87 -14.95 -7.31 6.72
CA ALA A 87 -14.40 -5.95 6.65
C ALA A 87 -12.87 -5.95 6.63
N TYR A 88 -12.24 -6.72 7.52
CA TYR A 88 -10.79 -6.89 7.60
C TYR A 88 -10.21 -7.42 6.28
N PHE A 89 -10.73 -8.54 5.77
CA PHE A 89 -10.20 -9.14 4.54
C PHE A 89 -10.47 -8.28 3.31
N TYR A 90 -11.63 -7.63 3.22
CA TYR A 90 -11.93 -6.73 2.11
C TYR A 90 -11.00 -5.50 2.10
N GLY A 91 -10.78 -4.89 3.27
CA GLY A 91 -9.84 -3.78 3.41
C GLY A 91 -8.41 -4.21 3.07
N LEU A 92 -7.95 -5.34 3.61
CA LEU A 92 -6.60 -5.87 3.32
C LEU A 92 -6.43 -6.22 1.84
N TYR A 93 -7.43 -6.83 1.22
CA TYR A 93 -7.44 -7.12 -0.23
C TYR A 93 -7.34 -5.84 -1.05
N THR A 94 -8.12 -4.81 -0.70
CA THR A 94 -8.10 -3.51 -1.39
C THR A 94 -6.72 -2.86 -1.29
N VAL A 95 -6.10 -2.88 -0.11
CA VAL A 95 -4.72 -2.39 0.09
C VAL A 95 -3.72 -3.23 -0.70
N ALA A 96 -3.89 -4.55 -0.76
CA ALA A 96 -3.00 -5.44 -1.51
C ALA A 96 -3.07 -5.22 -3.03
N GLN A 97 -4.24 -4.89 -3.58
CA GLN A 97 -4.42 -4.57 -5.01
C GLN A 97 -3.79 -3.23 -5.38
N GLY A 98 -3.84 -2.25 -4.48
CA GLY A 98 -3.24 -0.94 -4.69
C GLY A 98 -1.71 -0.92 -4.64
N ARG A 99 -1.05 -2.03 -4.30
CA ARG A 99 0.38 -2.01 -3.96
C ARG A 99 1.27 -1.77 -5.16
N PRO A 100 2.33 -0.94 -5.02
CA PRO A 100 3.31 -0.79 -6.07
C PRO A 100 4.12 -2.08 -6.16
N VAL A 101 4.39 -2.53 -7.38
CA VAL A 101 5.33 -3.62 -7.64
C VAL A 101 6.67 -3.08 -8.13
N TRP A 102 6.67 -1.91 -8.77
CA TRP A 102 7.86 -1.25 -9.27
C TRP A 102 7.93 0.20 -8.82
N GLN A 103 9.14 0.61 -8.45
CA GLN A 103 9.57 1.99 -8.30
C GLN A 103 10.47 2.28 -9.48
N VAL A 104 9.94 2.98 -10.48
CA VAL A 104 10.59 3.14 -11.78
C VAL A 104 11.17 4.53 -11.87
N PHE A 105 12.48 4.63 -11.98
CA PHE A 105 13.12 5.88 -12.34
C PHE A 105 13.01 6.09 -13.85
N VAL A 106 12.20 7.08 -14.22
CA VAL A 106 12.16 7.67 -15.55
C VAL A 106 13.12 8.85 -15.55
N ILE A 107 13.43 9.40 -16.73
CA ILE A 107 14.35 10.52 -17.01
C ILE A 107 14.63 11.43 -15.80
N ASP A 108 13.60 11.97 -15.16
CA ASP A 108 13.72 12.86 -14.02
C ASP A 108 12.80 12.55 -12.81
N ASP A 109 11.88 11.59 -12.95
CA ASP A 109 10.85 11.29 -11.96
C ASP A 109 10.82 9.81 -11.56
N ILE A 110 10.33 9.54 -10.35
CA ILE A 110 10.08 8.19 -9.86
C ILE A 110 8.58 7.92 -9.95
N GLU A 111 8.21 6.99 -10.81
CA GLU A 111 6.84 6.53 -10.96
C GLU A 111 6.61 5.23 -10.18
N LEU A 112 5.49 5.19 -9.43
CA LEU A 112 5.08 4.01 -8.68
C LEU A 112 4.09 3.21 -9.51
N VAL A 113 4.52 2.05 -9.99
CA VAL A 113 3.73 1.23 -10.91
C VAL A 113 3.09 0.08 -10.15
N ARG A 114 1.76 0.05 -10.15
CA ARG A 114 0.97 -1.07 -9.65
C ARG A 114 0.92 -2.16 -10.70
N ALA A 115 0.76 -3.40 -10.28
CA ALA A 115 0.72 -4.50 -11.24
C ALA A 115 -0.58 -4.54 -12.08
N THR A 116 -1.63 -3.82 -11.65
CA THR A 116 -2.83 -3.57 -12.47
C THR A 116 -2.59 -2.54 -13.59
N ASP A 117 -1.53 -1.74 -13.48
CA ASP A 117 -1.27 -0.59 -14.36
C ASP A 117 -0.18 -0.90 -15.39
N ILE A 118 0.37 -2.12 -15.36
CA ILE A 118 1.37 -2.57 -16.32
C ILE A 118 0.74 -2.65 -17.71
N TYR A 119 1.33 -1.93 -18.65
CA TYR A 119 0.95 -1.95 -20.06
C TYR A 119 1.62 -3.11 -20.79
N GLY A 120 0.83 -3.85 -21.57
CA GLY A 120 1.28 -5.01 -22.31
C GLY A 120 1.06 -6.34 -21.57
N LYS A 121 1.04 -7.43 -22.34
CA LYS A 121 0.63 -8.75 -21.85
C LYS A 121 1.86 -9.56 -21.42
N ASN A 122 2.53 -9.17 -20.34
CA ASN A 122 3.66 -9.92 -19.80
C ASN A 122 3.30 -10.60 -18.47
N SER A 123 3.14 -11.92 -18.52
CA SER A 123 2.88 -12.79 -17.36
C SER A 123 4.09 -12.97 -16.43
N LEU A 124 5.25 -12.44 -16.79
CA LEU A 124 6.50 -12.56 -16.02
C LEU A 124 6.51 -11.71 -14.74
N TYR A 125 5.57 -10.78 -14.61
CA TYR A 125 5.45 -9.88 -13.46
C TYR A 125 4.46 -10.41 -12.41
N THR A 126 4.49 -11.72 -12.19
CA THR A 126 3.56 -12.41 -11.28
C THR A 126 3.66 -11.84 -9.87
N GLN A 127 2.53 -11.36 -9.40
CA GLN A 127 2.37 -10.67 -8.12
C GLN A 127 2.50 -11.64 -6.93
N ASN A 128 3.72 -11.95 -6.50
CA ASN A 128 3.88 -12.58 -5.19
C ASN A 128 3.45 -11.58 -4.10
N ILE A 129 2.49 -11.97 -3.26
CA ILE A 129 1.99 -11.13 -2.17
C ILE A 129 3.00 -11.02 -1.02
N LEU A 130 4.00 -11.91 -0.98
CA LEU A 130 5.08 -11.89 -0.02
C LEU A 130 6.26 -11.02 -0.45
N SER A 131 6.22 -10.48 -1.68
CA SER A 131 7.28 -9.63 -2.22
C SER A 131 6.89 -8.16 -2.14
N GLY A 132 7.86 -7.33 -1.79
CA GLY A 132 7.75 -5.87 -1.85
C GLY A 132 8.14 -5.28 -3.21
N PRO A 133 8.00 -3.95 -3.35
CA PRO A 133 8.31 -3.24 -4.58
C PRO A 133 9.81 -3.28 -4.90
N LYS A 134 10.14 -3.33 -6.19
CA LYS A 134 11.53 -3.35 -6.69
C LYS A 134 11.87 -2.08 -7.45
N TRP A 135 13.14 -1.72 -7.43
CA TRP A 135 13.66 -0.57 -8.18
C TRP A 135 14.14 -0.97 -9.57
N VAL A 136 13.78 -0.18 -10.57
CA VAL A 136 14.25 -0.31 -11.96
C VAL A 136 14.38 1.09 -12.58
N ALA A 137 15.14 1.18 -13.67
CA ALA A 137 15.15 2.34 -14.55
C ALA A 137 14.37 2.02 -15.83
N ALA A 138 13.65 3.00 -16.38
CA ALA A 138 13.00 2.87 -17.68
C ALA A 138 13.81 3.58 -18.77
N VAL A 139 14.13 2.88 -19.86
CA VAL A 139 14.92 3.42 -20.97
C VAL A 139 14.22 3.13 -22.30
N TYR A 140 14.15 4.12 -23.18
CA TYR A 140 13.62 3.93 -24.52
C TYR A 140 14.41 2.85 -25.26
N SER A 141 13.70 2.12 -26.13
CA SER A 141 14.33 1.08 -26.94
C SER A 141 15.46 1.64 -27.81
N THR A 142 16.49 0.84 -28.06
CA THR A 142 17.53 1.16 -29.06
C THR A 142 17.00 1.06 -30.49
N ASN A 143 15.89 0.35 -30.70
CA ASN A 143 15.22 0.27 -31.99
C ASN A 143 14.38 1.53 -32.23
N GLN A 144 14.70 2.28 -33.29
CA GLN A 144 14.05 3.55 -33.62
C GLN A 144 12.53 3.44 -33.77
N ASN A 145 12.01 2.36 -34.35
CA ASN A 145 10.56 2.18 -34.53
C ASN A 145 9.86 1.98 -33.18
N ILE A 146 10.44 1.17 -32.30
CA ILE A 146 9.89 0.91 -30.95
C ILE A 146 10.00 2.17 -30.09
N ALA A 147 11.14 2.85 -30.12
CA ALA A 147 11.34 4.10 -29.39
C ALA A 147 10.35 5.19 -29.83
N GLN A 148 10.10 5.31 -31.13
CA GLN A 148 9.13 6.26 -31.65
C GLN A 148 7.71 5.91 -31.20
N GLN A 149 7.35 4.62 -31.20
CA GLN A 149 6.07 4.16 -30.68
C GLN A 149 5.93 4.47 -29.17
N GLN A 150 6.95 4.16 -28.37
CA GLN A 150 6.96 4.45 -26.93
C GLN A 150 6.76 5.96 -26.66
N LYS A 151 7.47 6.83 -27.38
CA LYS A 151 7.30 8.28 -27.29
C LYS A 151 5.90 8.74 -27.71
N ASN A 152 5.37 8.20 -28.80
CA ASN A 152 4.02 8.52 -29.25
C ASN A 152 2.97 8.09 -28.21
N ASP A 153 3.15 6.93 -27.60
CA ASP A 153 2.25 6.42 -26.57
C ASP A 153 2.29 7.27 -25.29
N GLU A 154 3.46 7.78 -24.89
CA GLU A 154 3.56 8.74 -23.78
C GLU A 154 2.85 10.06 -24.11
N ILE A 155 3.13 10.63 -25.28
CA ILE A 155 2.64 11.96 -25.68
C ILE A 155 1.14 11.95 -25.96
N PHE A 156 0.65 10.95 -26.71
CA PHE A 156 -0.70 10.95 -27.25
C PHE A 156 -1.66 10.02 -26.50
N ASN A 157 -1.15 8.95 -25.89
CA ASN A 157 -1.97 7.96 -25.17
C ASN A 157 -1.83 8.06 -23.65
N GLY A 158 -0.92 8.90 -23.14
CA GLY A 158 -0.65 9.04 -21.70
C GLY A 158 -0.05 7.79 -21.05
N ILE A 159 0.49 6.85 -21.84
CA ILE A 159 1.07 5.61 -21.34
C ILE A 159 2.55 5.87 -21.07
N SER A 160 2.90 6.14 -19.81
CA SER A 160 4.29 6.31 -19.39
C SER A 160 5.17 5.12 -19.80
N LEU A 161 6.43 5.39 -20.13
CA LEU A 161 7.47 4.37 -20.27
C LEU A 161 7.60 3.54 -18.98
N ALA A 162 7.32 4.12 -17.80
CA ALA A 162 7.30 3.37 -16.55
C ALA A 162 6.27 2.23 -16.54
N ALA A 163 5.14 2.38 -17.24
CA ALA A 163 4.13 1.32 -17.33
C ALA A 163 4.57 0.15 -18.21
N ARG A 164 5.69 0.27 -18.93
CA ARG A 164 6.16 -0.68 -19.96
C ARG A 164 7.31 -1.53 -19.45
N PRO A 165 7.09 -2.80 -19.10
CA PRO A 165 8.16 -3.60 -18.53
C PRO A 165 9.23 -4.02 -19.54
N ASP A 166 8.96 -3.92 -20.85
CA ASP A 166 9.96 -4.07 -21.92
C ASP A 166 10.99 -2.94 -21.94
N SER A 167 10.72 -1.82 -21.25
CA SER A 167 11.66 -0.70 -21.10
C SER A 167 12.56 -0.83 -19.87
N TYR A 168 12.32 -1.81 -18.99
CA TYR A 168 12.98 -1.91 -17.71
C TYR A 168 14.43 -2.36 -17.85
N GLN A 169 15.32 -1.61 -17.20
CA GLN A 169 16.72 -1.92 -17.03
C GLN A 169 17.11 -1.84 -15.55
N PRO A 170 18.25 -2.45 -15.17
CA PRO A 170 18.85 -2.23 -13.87
C PRO A 170 18.93 -0.74 -13.53
N LEU A 171 18.60 -0.37 -12.28
CA LEU A 171 18.56 1.03 -11.83
C LEU A 171 19.88 1.78 -12.13
N ASN A 172 21.01 1.07 -12.06
CA ASN A 172 22.34 1.63 -12.29
C ASN A 172 22.58 2.13 -13.72
N THR A 173 21.76 1.74 -14.70
CA THR A 173 21.84 2.30 -16.07
C THR A 173 21.64 3.81 -16.08
N ARG A 174 20.89 4.38 -15.13
CA ARG A 174 20.64 5.83 -15.02
C ARG A 174 21.34 6.47 -13.80
N ASN A 175 22.44 5.89 -13.32
CA ASN A 175 23.15 6.41 -12.13
C ASN A 175 23.52 7.89 -12.23
N ASP A 176 24.08 8.33 -13.36
CA ASP A 176 24.53 9.71 -13.54
C ASP A 176 23.36 10.71 -13.43
N GLU A 177 22.20 10.33 -13.98
CA GLU A 177 20.98 11.14 -13.93
C GLU A 177 20.41 11.20 -12.52
N ILE A 178 20.39 10.05 -11.81
CA ILE A 178 19.95 9.95 -10.42
C ILE A 178 20.83 10.82 -9.52
N ILE A 179 22.16 10.70 -9.64
CA ILE A 179 23.13 11.48 -8.84
C ILE A 179 22.90 12.97 -9.07
N LYS A 180 22.80 13.39 -10.32
CA LYS A 180 22.54 14.80 -10.67
C LYS A 180 21.25 15.32 -10.03
N LYS A 181 20.18 14.53 -10.01
CA LYS A 181 18.91 14.90 -9.37
C LYS A 181 19.06 15.01 -7.85
N LEU A 182 19.76 14.07 -7.22
CA LEU A 182 20.01 14.07 -5.78
C LEU A 182 20.85 15.28 -5.33
N GLU A 183 21.86 15.67 -6.10
CA GLU A 183 22.67 16.87 -5.84
C GLU A 183 21.80 18.14 -5.82
N ILE A 184 20.94 18.31 -6.84
CA ILE A 184 20.01 19.44 -6.91
C ILE A 184 19.08 19.46 -5.69
N LEU A 185 18.54 18.30 -5.30
CA LEU A 185 17.65 18.18 -4.14
C LEU A 185 18.38 18.55 -2.83
N MET A 186 19.61 18.09 -2.65
CA MET A 186 20.44 18.40 -1.48
C MET A 186 20.74 19.89 -1.37
N ILE A 187 21.07 20.55 -2.48
CA ILE A 187 21.28 22.01 -2.53
C ILE A 187 19.99 22.74 -2.13
N TYR A 188 18.85 22.33 -2.67
CA TYR A 188 17.56 22.95 -2.36
C TYR A 188 17.19 22.80 -0.86
N ILE A 189 17.37 21.60 -0.30
CA ILE A 189 17.14 21.34 1.13
C ILE A 189 18.07 22.22 1.98
N TYR A 190 19.35 22.31 1.64
CA TYR A 190 20.31 23.15 2.36
C TYR A 190 19.91 24.63 2.36
N ILE A 191 19.54 25.19 1.20
CA ILE A 191 19.09 26.58 1.09
C ILE A 191 17.82 26.82 1.92
N THR A 192 16.87 25.89 1.85
CA THR A 192 15.59 26.00 2.57
C THR A 192 15.80 25.98 4.09
N LEU A 193 16.63 25.07 4.60
CA LEU A 193 16.95 24.99 6.02
C LEU A 193 17.68 26.24 6.51
N LYS A 194 18.65 26.76 5.74
CA LYS A 194 19.38 27.99 6.07
C LYS A 194 18.47 29.22 6.12
N LYS A 195 17.46 29.28 5.26
CA LYS A 195 16.47 30.37 5.24
C LYS A 195 15.52 30.34 6.44
N GLN A 196 15.20 29.16 6.97
CA GLN A 196 14.37 29.03 8.17
C GLN A 196 15.13 29.34 9.48
N SER A 197 16.47 29.33 9.46
CA SER A 197 17.31 29.66 10.61
C SER A 197 17.71 31.14 10.73
N MET A 198 17.24 32.00 9.81
CA MET A 198 17.44 33.45 9.81
C MET A 198 16.12 34.15 10.07
#